data_AF-A0A6J5UNG0-F1
#
_entry.id   AF-A0A6J5UNG0-F1
#
_cell.length_a   1.000
_cell.length_b   1.000
_cell.length_c   1.000
_cell.angle_alpha   90.00
_cell.angle_beta   90.00
_cell.angle_gamma   90.00
#
_symmetry.space_group_name_H-M   'P 1'
#
loop_
_entity.id
_entity.type
_entity.pdbx_description
1 polymer ?
#
loop_
_entity_poly.entity_id
_entity_poly.type
_entity_poly.pdbx_seq_one_letter_code
_entity_poly.pdbx_strand_id
1 'polypeptide(L)'
;MKAKEYLAQNPRSAFAKFCRVKYLRVVHPKMETSFFGNLNQRNLVNAGEFPSSNFFASFAEMAKRVWLLHCLAFSFNPEAAIFQVSKGCRFSEVYMESLAEEAFLSTASEPQVGFTVVPGFKLGKTVIQCQVYLSQSQSTPRKRR
;
A
#
# COMPACT_ATOMS: atom_id res chain seq x y z
N MET A 1 23.12 -7.16 -1.44
CA MET A 1 23.32 -6.15 -2.51
C MET A 1 22.36 -4.98 -2.32
N LYS A 2 22.85 -3.75 -2.32
CA LYS A 2 22.02 -2.54 -2.20
C LYS A 2 21.31 -2.27 -3.53
N ALA A 3 20.10 -1.67 -3.49
CA ALA A 3 19.33 -1.42 -4.71
C ALA A 3 20.10 -0.59 -5.75
N LYS A 4 20.82 0.45 -5.31
CA LYS A 4 21.63 1.32 -6.17
C LYS A 4 22.78 0.56 -6.88
N GLU A 5 23.45 -0.35 -6.18
CA GLU A 5 24.54 -1.18 -6.75
C GLU A 5 23.99 -2.10 -7.83
N TYR A 6 22.84 -2.74 -7.58
CA TYR A 6 22.17 -3.59 -8.56
C TYR A 6 21.80 -2.81 -9.83
N LEU A 7 21.27 -1.59 -9.68
CA LEU A 7 20.88 -0.73 -10.80
C LEU A 7 22.08 -0.32 -11.66
N ALA A 8 23.23 -0.06 -11.05
CA ALA A 8 24.47 0.25 -11.77
C ALA A 8 24.98 -0.95 -12.59
N GLN A 9 24.85 -2.17 -12.05
CA GLN A 9 25.25 -3.40 -12.74
C GLN A 9 24.24 -3.85 -13.80
N ASN A 10 22.95 -3.55 -13.61
CA ASN A 10 21.85 -4.07 -14.44
C ASN A 10 20.90 -2.95 -14.91
N PRO A 11 21.39 -1.95 -15.69
CA PRO A 11 20.62 -0.76 -16.05
C PRO A 11 19.41 -1.05 -16.96
N ARG A 12 19.38 -2.21 -17.63
CA ARG A 12 18.28 -2.64 -18.52
C ARG A 12 17.32 -3.66 -17.90
N SER A 13 17.49 -3.99 -16.62
CA SER A 13 16.61 -4.94 -15.93
C SER A 13 15.17 -4.44 -15.82
N ALA A 14 14.22 -5.36 -15.59
CA ALA A 14 12.83 -5.00 -15.32
C ALA A 14 12.70 -4.11 -14.07
N PHE A 15 13.52 -4.37 -13.05
CA PHE A 15 13.60 -3.53 -11.86
C PHE A 15 14.12 -2.12 -12.18
N ALA A 16 15.14 -1.98 -13.04
CA ALA A 16 15.62 -0.68 -13.49
C ALA A 16 14.54 0.12 -14.22
N LYS A 17 13.81 -0.54 -15.14
CA LYS A 17 12.66 0.07 -15.82
C LYS A 17 11.58 0.51 -14.83
N PHE A 18 11.26 -0.32 -13.83
CA PHE A 18 10.32 0.01 -12.77
C PHE A 18 10.78 1.24 -11.98
N CYS A 19 12.04 1.28 -11.53
CA CYS A 19 12.59 2.42 -10.79
C CYS A 19 12.49 3.72 -11.59
N ARG A 20 12.85 3.70 -12.88
CA ARG A 20 12.74 4.87 -13.77
C ARG A 20 11.31 5.39 -13.85
N VAL A 21 10.36 4.51 -14.17
CA VAL A 21 8.94 4.86 -14.30
C VAL A 21 8.37 5.38 -12.98
N LYS A 22 8.69 4.72 -11.86
CA LYS A 22 8.19 5.12 -10.54
C LYS A 22 8.81 6.42 -10.04
N TYR A 23 10.10 6.66 -10.29
CA TYR A 23 10.76 7.89 -9.88
C TYR A 23 10.11 9.10 -10.55
N LEU A 24 9.98 9.05 -11.88
CA LEU A 24 9.40 10.15 -12.67
C LEU A 24 7.93 10.42 -12.31
N ARG A 25 7.20 9.39 -11.87
CA ARG A 25 5.79 9.48 -11.45
C ARG A 25 5.62 9.99 -10.01
N VAL A 26 6.46 9.57 -9.08
CA VAL A 26 6.29 9.85 -7.64
C VAL A 26 7.04 11.10 -7.20
N VAL A 27 8.26 11.29 -7.70
CA VAL A 27 9.09 12.45 -7.38
C VAL A 27 8.77 13.55 -8.37
N HIS A 28 7.95 14.53 -8.00
CA HIS A 28 7.52 15.60 -8.91
C HIS A 28 8.68 16.58 -9.25
N PRO A 29 8.77 17.21 -10.44
CA PRO A 29 9.89 18.10 -10.75
C PRO A 29 9.97 19.30 -9.78
N LYS A 30 8.84 19.83 -9.31
CA LYS A 30 8.83 20.85 -8.23
C LYS A 30 9.54 20.37 -6.96
N MET A 31 9.38 19.09 -6.60
CA MET A 31 10.04 18.50 -5.44
C MET A 31 11.56 18.47 -5.65
N GLU A 32 12.02 18.07 -6.84
CA GLU A 32 13.44 18.10 -7.19
C GLU A 32 14.03 19.51 -7.18
N THR A 33 13.31 20.49 -7.74
CA THR A 33 13.74 21.90 -7.69
C THR A 33 13.83 22.40 -6.25
N SER A 34 12.87 22.07 -5.39
CA SER A 34 12.92 22.43 -3.96
C SER A 34 14.04 21.73 -3.19
N PHE A 35 14.31 20.46 -3.47
CA PHE A 35 15.32 19.68 -2.74
C PHE A 35 16.74 19.90 -3.24
N PHE A 36 16.93 20.13 -4.54
CA PHE A 36 18.24 20.15 -5.18
C PHE A 36 18.53 21.43 -5.96
N GLY A 37 17.55 22.31 -6.14
CA GLY A 37 17.69 23.55 -6.93
C GLY A 37 17.74 23.35 -8.44
N ASN A 38 17.62 22.10 -8.94
CA ASN A 38 17.72 21.77 -10.36
C ASN A 38 16.98 20.45 -10.68
N LEU A 39 16.95 20.07 -11.97
CA LEU A 39 16.33 18.84 -12.47
C LEU A 39 17.37 17.82 -12.99
N ASN A 40 18.61 17.88 -12.52
CA ASN A 40 19.68 17.02 -13.02
C ASN A 40 19.39 15.53 -12.76
N GLN A 41 18.81 15.20 -11.59
CA GLN A 41 18.44 13.82 -11.27
C GLN A 41 17.41 13.27 -12.24
N ARG A 42 16.34 14.04 -12.49
CA ARG A 42 15.34 13.74 -13.52
C ARG A 42 15.94 13.52 -14.90
N ASN A 43 16.86 14.38 -15.33
CA ASN A 43 17.48 14.28 -16.64
C ASN A 43 18.28 12.97 -16.79
N LEU A 44 19.05 12.59 -15.75
CA LEU A 44 19.72 11.29 -15.70
C LEU A 44 18.73 10.12 -15.78
N VAL A 45 17.66 10.16 -14.97
CA VAL A 45 16.61 9.12 -14.99
C VAL A 45 15.92 9.03 -16.35
N ASN A 46 15.69 10.16 -17.01
CA ASN A 46 15.16 10.20 -18.37
C ASN A 46 16.11 9.58 -19.40
N ALA A 47 17.43 9.80 -19.26
CA ALA A 47 18.46 9.17 -20.09
C ALA A 47 18.62 7.65 -19.83
N GLY A 48 17.97 7.11 -18.80
CA GLY A 48 18.10 5.71 -18.40
C GLY A 48 19.26 5.47 -17.44
N GLU A 49 19.86 6.53 -16.92
CA GLU A 49 20.89 6.50 -15.89
C GLU A 49 20.28 6.70 -14.49
N PHE A 50 21.06 6.38 -13.46
CA PHE A 50 20.59 6.47 -12.08
C PHE A 50 21.45 7.44 -11.27
N PRO A 51 20.85 8.47 -10.65
CA PRO A 51 21.58 9.45 -9.86
C PRO A 51 22.39 8.81 -8.72
N SER A 52 23.57 9.39 -8.45
CA SER A 52 24.43 8.97 -7.35
C SER A 52 24.00 9.53 -5.99
N SER A 53 22.96 10.37 -5.94
CA SER A 53 22.50 11.06 -4.72
C SER A 53 22.02 10.11 -3.63
N ASN A 54 22.15 10.53 -2.36
CA ASN A 54 21.60 9.80 -1.21
C ASN A 54 20.07 9.71 -1.28
N PHE A 55 19.41 10.75 -1.81
CA PHE A 55 17.97 10.73 -2.04
C PHE A 55 17.57 9.60 -2.99
N PHE A 56 18.25 9.47 -4.14
CA PHE A 56 17.96 8.40 -5.09
C PHE A 56 18.29 7.02 -4.50
N ALA A 57 19.36 6.90 -3.70
CA ALA A 57 19.67 5.64 -3.02
C ALA A 57 18.54 5.19 -2.08
N SER A 58 17.98 6.10 -1.28
CA SER A 58 16.83 5.83 -0.42
C SER A 58 15.57 5.50 -1.22
N PHE A 59 15.30 6.25 -2.30
CA PHE A 59 14.22 5.96 -3.22
C PHE A 59 14.36 4.54 -3.82
N ALA A 60 15.54 4.15 -4.26
CA ALA A 60 15.80 2.85 -4.87
C ALA A 60 15.57 1.71 -3.88
N GLU A 61 15.94 1.88 -2.60
CA GLU A 61 15.69 0.85 -1.59
C GLU A 61 14.19 0.72 -1.26
N MET A 62 13.45 1.84 -1.22
CA MET A 62 11.98 1.81 -1.14
C MET A 62 11.37 1.12 -2.36
N ALA A 63 11.79 1.50 -3.58
CA ALA A 63 11.30 0.91 -4.82
C ALA A 63 11.58 -0.59 -4.89
N LYS A 64 12.74 -1.06 -4.39
CA LYS A 64 13.07 -2.48 -4.28
C LYS A 64 12.07 -3.23 -3.41
N ARG A 65 11.72 -2.71 -2.23
CA ARG A 65 10.73 -3.35 -1.34
C ARG A 65 9.36 -3.47 -2.02
N VAL A 66 8.91 -2.42 -2.69
CA VAL A 66 7.64 -2.42 -3.44
C VAL A 66 7.69 -3.40 -4.62
N TRP A 67 8.81 -3.43 -5.35
CA TRP A 67 9.00 -4.37 -6.46
C TRP A 67 8.94 -5.82 -6.00
N LEU A 68 9.67 -6.16 -4.93
CA LEU A 68 9.66 -7.49 -4.35
C LEU A 68 8.27 -7.88 -3.83
N LEU A 69 7.53 -6.94 -3.23
CA LEU A 69 6.16 -7.16 -2.81
C LEU A 69 5.25 -7.48 -3.99
N HIS A 70 5.37 -6.76 -5.11
CA HIS A 70 4.65 -7.12 -6.34
C HIS A 70 5.04 -8.52 -6.82
N CYS A 71 6.34 -8.82 -6.95
CA CYS A 71 6.78 -10.15 -7.37
C CYS A 71 6.22 -11.25 -6.47
N LEU A 72 6.19 -11.03 -5.15
CA LEU A 72 5.59 -11.95 -4.20
C LEU A 72 4.08 -12.10 -4.44
N ALA A 73 3.34 -11.00 -4.54
CA ALA A 73 1.89 -11.03 -4.79
C ALA A 73 1.51 -11.80 -6.07
N PHE A 74 2.30 -11.63 -7.14
CA PHE A 74 2.11 -12.30 -8.44
C PHE A 74 2.64 -13.74 -8.49
N SER A 75 3.42 -14.17 -7.49
CA SER A 75 3.90 -15.56 -7.42
C SER A 75 2.85 -16.55 -6.91
N PHE A 76 1.76 -16.06 -6.32
CA PHE A 76 0.66 -16.90 -5.84
C PHE A 76 -0.26 -17.33 -7.01
N ASN A 77 -0.88 -18.50 -6.86
CA ASN A 77 -1.91 -18.98 -7.77
C ASN A 77 -3.17 -19.41 -6.98
N PRO A 78 -4.27 -18.63 -7.01
CA PRO A 78 -4.44 -17.35 -7.71
C PRO A 78 -3.58 -16.22 -7.10
N GLU A 79 -3.33 -15.17 -7.88
CA GLU A 79 -2.59 -13.99 -7.44
C GLU A 79 -3.19 -13.39 -6.16
N ALA A 80 -2.35 -12.79 -5.32
CA ALA A 80 -2.81 -12.19 -4.08
C ALA A 80 -3.80 -11.04 -4.36
N ALA A 81 -4.98 -11.12 -3.77
CA ALA A 81 -6.04 -10.13 -3.96
C ALA A 81 -6.21 -9.25 -2.73
N ILE A 82 -6.33 -7.95 -2.95
CA ILE A 82 -6.62 -6.98 -1.89
C ILE A 82 -8.14 -6.90 -1.71
N PHE A 83 -8.62 -6.85 -0.48
CA PHE A 83 -10.03 -6.57 -0.19
C PHE A 83 -10.19 -5.51 0.89
N GLN A 84 -11.27 -4.75 0.78
CA GLN A 84 -11.73 -3.78 1.78
C GLN A 84 -13.21 -4.02 2.03
N VAL A 85 -13.68 -3.65 3.22
CA VAL A 85 -15.08 -3.79 3.61
C VAL A 85 -15.73 -2.43 3.74
N SER A 86 -16.95 -2.33 3.22
CA SER A 86 -17.72 -1.10 3.25
C SER A 86 -18.31 -0.83 4.63
N LYS A 87 -18.56 0.45 4.91
CA LYS A 87 -19.36 0.89 6.06
C LYS A 87 -20.71 0.15 6.11
N GLY A 88 -21.15 -0.22 7.30
CA GLY A 88 -22.41 -0.91 7.56
C GLY A 88 -22.35 -2.44 7.38
N CYS A 89 -21.24 -2.99 6.86
CA CYS A 89 -21.05 -4.43 6.82
C CYS A 89 -21.00 -5.01 8.24
N ARG A 90 -21.58 -6.19 8.42
CA ARG A 90 -21.45 -6.95 9.67
C ARG A 90 -19.99 -7.32 9.90
N PHE A 91 -19.51 -7.15 11.14
CA PHE A 91 -18.18 -7.57 11.53
C PHE A 91 -18.02 -9.09 11.44
N SER A 92 -16.87 -9.54 10.96
CA SER A 92 -16.52 -10.95 10.89
C SER A 92 -15.07 -11.14 11.32
N GLU A 93 -14.88 -11.76 12.48
CA GLU A 93 -13.55 -12.05 13.04
C GLU A 93 -12.69 -12.91 12.11
N VAL A 94 -13.27 -13.67 11.17
CA VAL A 94 -12.49 -14.45 10.20
C VAL A 94 -11.80 -13.57 9.16
N TYR A 95 -12.38 -12.41 8.83
CA TYR A 95 -11.90 -11.52 7.77
C TYR A 95 -11.44 -10.15 8.27
N MET A 96 -11.74 -9.82 9.53
CA MET A 96 -11.59 -8.47 10.07
C MET A 96 -10.98 -8.51 11.48
N GLU A 97 -10.12 -7.54 11.75
CA GLU A 97 -9.58 -7.22 13.07
C GLU A 97 -10.10 -5.83 13.48
N SER A 98 -10.68 -5.70 14.67
CA SER A 98 -11.14 -4.41 15.19
C SER A 98 -9.99 -3.69 15.90
N LEU A 99 -9.76 -2.42 15.57
CA LEU A 99 -8.76 -1.58 16.25
C LEU A 99 -9.29 -0.91 17.53
N ALA A 100 -10.58 -1.04 17.82
CA ALA A 100 -11.20 -0.55 19.04
C ALA A 100 -12.02 -1.67 19.70
N GLU A 101 -11.52 -2.16 20.84
CA GLU A 101 -12.19 -3.20 21.63
C GLU A 101 -13.47 -2.69 22.31
N GLU A 102 -13.54 -1.39 22.60
CA GLU A 102 -14.69 -0.74 23.25
C GLU A 102 -16.00 -0.87 22.46
N ALA A 103 -15.91 -1.08 21.14
CA ALA A 103 -17.08 -1.22 20.29
C ALA A 103 -17.84 -2.54 20.47
N PHE A 104 -17.23 -3.54 21.14
CA PHE A 104 -17.90 -4.80 21.49
C PHE A 104 -18.68 -4.72 22.81
N LEU A 105 -18.54 -3.63 23.58
CA LEU A 105 -19.18 -3.47 24.88
C LEU A 105 -20.69 -3.17 24.77
N SER A 106 -21.18 -2.76 23.60
CA SER A 106 -22.61 -2.54 23.37
C SER A 106 -23.31 -3.86 23.00
N THR A 107 -23.98 -4.48 23.95
CA THR A 107 -24.69 -5.77 23.79
C THR A 107 -25.98 -5.70 22.97
N ALA A 108 -26.38 -4.51 22.52
CA ALA A 108 -27.69 -4.27 21.92
C ALA A 108 -27.79 -4.58 20.41
N SER A 109 -26.67 -4.72 19.68
CA SER A 109 -26.66 -4.98 18.23
C SER A 109 -25.38 -5.68 17.79
N GLU A 110 -25.46 -6.45 16.70
CA GLU A 110 -24.26 -6.95 16.02
C GLU A 110 -23.35 -5.78 15.62
N PRO A 111 -22.03 -5.86 15.90
CA PRO A 111 -21.09 -4.81 15.54
C PRO A 111 -21.01 -4.65 14.01
N GLN A 112 -21.11 -3.41 13.56
CA GLN A 112 -21.00 -3.05 12.14
C GLN A 112 -19.72 -2.27 11.88
N VAL A 113 -19.15 -2.45 10.69
CA VAL A 113 -17.98 -1.72 10.23
C VAL A 113 -18.35 -0.24 10.04
N GLY A 114 -17.62 0.65 10.68
CA GLY A 114 -17.65 2.07 10.38
C GLY A 114 -16.83 2.38 9.13
N PHE A 115 -15.58 1.92 9.09
CA PHE A 115 -14.67 2.04 7.94
C PHE A 115 -13.46 1.10 8.06
N THR A 116 -12.83 0.79 6.93
CA THR A 116 -11.54 0.06 6.87
C THR A 116 -10.37 1.03 7.02
N VAL A 117 -9.45 0.71 7.93
CA VAL A 117 -8.19 1.44 8.14
C VAL A 117 -7.08 0.84 7.30
N VAL A 118 -6.94 -0.48 7.35
CA VAL A 118 -5.94 -1.23 6.57
C VAL A 118 -6.66 -2.30 5.75
N PRO A 119 -6.44 -2.38 4.42
CA PRO A 119 -7.03 -3.42 3.60
C PRO A 119 -6.54 -4.81 4.03
N GLY A 120 -7.37 -5.82 3.80
CA GLY A 120 -7.01 -7.22 3.97
C GLY A 120 -6.47 -7.82 2.67
N PHE A 121 -5.89 -9.01 2.77
CA PHE A 121 -5.35 -9.74 1.62
C PHE A 121 -5.86 -11.18 1.59
N LYS A 122 -6.20 -11.66 0.40
CA LYS A 122 -6.51 -13.07 0.14
C LYS A 122 -5.36 -13.69 -0.65
N LEU A 123 -4.75 -14.73 -0.09
CA LEU A 123 -3.61 -15.45 -0.66
C LEU A 123 -4.00 -16.93 -0.78
N GLY A 124 -4.59 -17.30 -1.92
CA GLY A 124 -5.18 -18.62 -2.09
C GLY A 124 -6.26 -18.91 -1.03
N LYS A 125 -5.97 -19.82 -0.10
CA LYS A 125 -6.86 -20.19 1.01
C LYS A 125 -6.61 -19.38 2.29
N THR A 126 -5.51 -18.63 2.35
CA THR A 126 -5.13 -17.84 3.52
C THR A 126 -5.73 -16.44 3.41
N VAL A 127 -6.24 -15.93 4.53
CA VAL A 127 -6.75 -14.56 4.66
C VAL A 127 -5.90 -13.83 5.67
N ILE A 128 -5.36 -12.68 5.26
CA ILE A 128 -4.87 -11.66 6.17
C ILE A 128 -6.04 -10.69 6.38
N GLN A 129 -6.48 -10.57 7.63
CA GLN A 129 -7.64 -9.78 8.00
C GLN A 129 -7.43 -8.30 7.63
N CYS A 130 -8.50 -7.62 7.24
CA CYS A 130 -8.49 -6.16 7.15
C CYS A 130 -8.67 -5.56 8.54
N GLN A 131 -8.05 -4.41 8.80
CA GLN A 131 -8.24 -3.69 10.06
C GLN A 131 -9.36 -2.67 9.91
N VAL A 132 -10.32 -2.71 10.84
CA VAL A 132 -11.54 -1.89 10.77
C VAL A 132 -11.79 -1.17 12.08
N TYR A 133 -12.45 -0.02 11.99
CA TYR A 133 -13.18 0.55 13.12
C TYR A 133 -14.64 0.15 13.04
N LEU A 134 -15.21 -0.14 14.18
CA LEU A 134 -16.62 -0.49 14.32
C LEU A 134 -17.44 0.74 14.70
N SER A 135 -18.66 0.81 14.18
CA SER A 135 -19.65 1.81 14.56
C SER A 135 -20.57 1.23 15.64
N GLN A 136 -20.82 2.00 16.70
CA GLN A 136 -21.88 1.72 17.65
C GLN A 136 -23.22 1.91 16.94
N SER A 137 -24.06 0.88 16.87
CA SER A 137 -25.36 1.00 16.22
C SER A 137 -26.21 2.00 17.01
N GLN A 138 -26.65 3.10 16.38
CA GLN A 138 -27.83 3.81 16.87
C GLN A 138 -29.04 3.04 16.37
N SER A 139 -29.74 2.36 17.27
CA SER A 139 -31.05 1.79 17.00
C SER A 139 -32.04 2.93 16.77
N THR A 140 -32.17 3.43 15.54
CA THR A 140 -33.30 4.31 15.20
C THR A 140 -34.59 3.50 15.38
N PRO A 141 -35.54 3.92 16.24
CA PRO A 141 -36.75 3.17 16.48
C PRO A 141 -37.58 3.11 15.18
N ARG A 142 -37.85 1.89 14.72
CA ARG A 142 -38.78 1.58 13.62
C ARG A 142 -40.13 2.20 13.97
N LYS A 143 -40.51 3.33 13.35
CA LYS A 143 -41.89 3.82 13.38
C LYS A 143 -42.76 2.77 12.69
N ARG A 144 -43.55 2.04 13.48
CA ARG A 144 -44.64 1.20 12.98
C ARG A 144 -45.64 2.14 12.26
N ARG A 145 -45.89 1.86 10.99
CA ARG A 145 -47.04 2.37 10.25
C ARG A 145 -48.25 1.50 10.58
#